data_AF-A0A968WB30-F1
#
_entry.id   AF-A0A968WB30-F1
#
_cell.length_a   1.000
_cell.length_b   1.000
_cell.length_c   1.000
_cell.angle_alpha   90.00
_cell.angle_beta   90.00
_cell.angle_gamma   90.00
#
_symmetry.space_group_name_H-M   'P 1'
#
loop_
_entity.id
_entity.type
_entity.pdbx_description
1 polymer ?
#
loop_
_entity_poly.entity_id
_entity_poly.type
_entity_poly.pdbx_seq_one_letter_code
_entity_poly.pdbx_strand_id
1 'polypeptide(L)' 'MNQFPKISRYQVMASMTPEELLSEGYANYDDFYDPQDEKEKKAIALYERKALATPWTDDGEEF' A
#
# COMPACT_ATOMS: atom_id res chain seq x y z
N MET A 1 -43.31 -11.68 -1.92
CA MET A 1 -42.47 -10.72 -2.67
C MET A 1 -41.08 -10.76 -2.07
N ASN A 2 -40.08 -11.28 -2.79
CA ASN A 2 -38.70 -11.23 -2.31
C ASN A 2 -38.21 -9.79 -2.42
N GLN A 3 -38.23 -9.07 -1.29
CA GLN A 3 -37.54 -7.79 -1.18
C GLN A 3 -36.05 -8.09 -1.10
N PHE A 4 -35.36 -8.07 -2.25
CA PHE A 4 -33.91 -7.99 -2.23
C PHE A 4 -33.52 -6.72 -1.46
N PRO A 5 -32.59 -6.79 -0.50
CA PRO A 5 -32.12 -5.60 0.19
C PRO A 5 -31.60 -4.62 -0.87
N LYS A 6 -32.10 -3.38 -0.83
CA LYS A 6 -31.55 -2.30 -1.66
C LYS A 6 -30.21 -1.90 -1.08
N ILE A 7 -29.16 -2.65 -1.45
CA ILE A 7 -27.78 -2.34 -1.09
C ILE A 7 -27.40 -1.06 -1.85
N SER A 8 -26.88 -0.06 -1.14
CA SER A 8 -26.42 1.17 -1.78
C SER A 8 -25.09 0.94 -2.51
N ARG A 9 -24.81 1.76 -3.53
CA ARG A 9 -23.51 1.70 -4.24
C ARG A 9 -22.32 1.82 -3.26
N TYR A 10 -22.45 2.64 -2.22
CA TYR A 10 -21.45 2.76 -1.15
C TYR A 10 -21.25 1.46 -0.39
N GLN A 11 -22.31 0.71 -0.08
CA GLN A 11 -22.22 -0.57 0.61
C GLN A 11 -21.55 -1.65 -0.26
N VAL A 12 -21.77 -1.60 -1.58
CA VAL A 12 -21.05 -2.47 -2.52
C VAL A 12 -19.57 -2.11 -2.58
N MET A 13 -19.25 -0.82 -2.81
CA MET A 13 -17.87 -0.35 -2.90
C MET A 13 -17.07 -0.58 -1.61
N ALA A 14 -17.71 -0.45 -0.44
CA ALA A 14 -17.06 -0.64 0.86
C ALA A 14 -16.62 -2.09 1.12
N SER A 15 -17.20 -3.07 0.40
CA SER A 15 -16.81 -4.48 0.50
C SER A 15 -15.80 -4.93 -0.56
N MET A 16 -15.46 -4.07 -1.52
CA MET A 16 -14.59 -4.41 -2.65
C MET A 16 -13.13 -4.09 -2.34
N THR A 17 -12.23 -4.89 -2.89
CA THR A 17 -10.80 -4.56 -2.87
C THR A 17 -10.48 -3.41 -3.83
N PRO A 18 -9.36 -2.70 -3.66
CA PRO A 18 -8.93 -1.67 -4.61
C PRO A 18 -8.85 -2.19 -6.06
N GLU A 19 -8.40 -3.43 -6.27
CA GLU A 19 -8.31 -4.06 -7.59
C GLU A 19 -9.68 -4.22 -8.24
N GLU A 20 -10.68 -4.65 -7.47
CA GLU A 20 -12.05 -4.82 -7.96
C GLU A 20 -12.70 -3.46 -8.27
N LEU A 21 -12.43 -2.44 -7.45
CA LEU A 21 -12.90 -1.08 -7.72
C LEU A 21 -12.31 -0.52 -9.02
N LEU A 22 -11.05 -0.84 -9.32
CA LEU A 22 -10.39 -0.46 -10.58
C LEU A 22 -10.96 -1.24 -11.77
N SER A 23 -11.09 -2.57 -11.66
CA SER A 23 -11.54 -3.43 -12.77
C SER A 23 -12.97 -3.16 -13.20
N GLU A 24 -13.84 -2.84 -12.25
CA GLU A 24 -15.25 -2.52 -12.48
C GLU A 24 -15.46 -1.02 -12.83
N GLY A 25 -14.38 -0.21 -12.85
CA GLY A 25 -14.43 1.20 -13.21
C GLY A 25 -15.07 2.10 -12.15
N TYR A 26 -15.10 1.66 -10.89
CA TYR A 26 -15.59 2.46 -9.76
C TYR A 26 -14.55 3.43 -9.19
N ALA A 27 -13.26 3.22 -9.49
CA ALA A 27 -12.14 4.08 -9.10
C ALA A 27 -11.05 4.11 -10.19
N ASN A 28 -10.13 5.07 -10.10
CA ASN A 28 -8.93 5.19 -10.93
C ASN A 28 -7.67 5.06 -10.08
N TYR A 29 -6.52 4.79 -10.70
CA TYR A 29 -5.24 4.68 -9.99
C TYR A 29 -4.88 5.95 -9.20
N ASP A 30 -5.25 7.12 -9.71
CA ASP A 30 -5.02 8.40 -9.06
C ASP A 30 -5.80 8.54 -7.74
N ASP A 31 -6.95 7.85 -7.60
CA ASP A 31 -7.76 7.87 -6.37
C ASP A 31 -7.06 7.17 -5.19
N PHE A 32 -6.08 6.31 -5.50
CA PHE A 32 -5.27 5.58 -4.51
C PHE A 32 -3.86 6.17 -4.35
N TYR A 33 -3.54 7.27 -5.04
CA TYR A 33 -2.23 7.88 -4.97
C TYR A 33 -2.04 8.68 -3.68
N ASP A 34 -1.12 8.24 -2.82
CA ASP A 34 -0.65 9.01 -1.67
C ASP A 34 0.79 9.53 -1.90
N PRO A 35 1.01 10.85 -2.00
CA PRO A 35 2.35 11.41 -2.13
C PRO A 35 3.24 11.19 -0.89
N GLN A 36 2.66 10.86 0.27
CA GLN A 36 3.40 10.50 1.46
C GLN A 36 3.99 9.10 1.36
N ASP A 37 3.24 8.11 0.84
CA ASP A 37 3.74 6.76 0.57
C ASP A 37 5.00 6.78 -0.31
N GLU A 38 5.04 7.66 -1.32
CA GLU A 38 6.23 7.82 -2.16
C GLU A 38 7.44 8.31 -1.38
N LYS A 39 7.26 9.23 -0.43
CA LYS A 39 8.36 9.74 0.40
C LYS A 39 8.87 8.65 1.32
N GLU A 40 7.98 7.88 1.91
CA GLU A 40 8.32 6.77 2.80
C GLU A 40 9.06 5.66 2.03
N LYS A 41 8.57 5.25 0.85
CA LYS A 41 9.26 4.29 -0.04
C LYS A 41 10.66 4.77 -0.42
N LYS A 42 10.83 6.05 -0.75
CA LYS A 42 12.14 6.65 -1.07
C LYS A 42 13.07 6.66 0.15
N ALA A 43 12.55 6.93 1.34
CA ALA A 43 13.32 6.92 2.58
C ALA A 43 13.79 5.50 2.93
N ILE A 44 12.92 4.49 2.80
CA ILE A 44 13.24 3.08 3.02
C ILE A 44 14.32 2.63 2.02
N ALA A 45 14.13 2.88 0.72
CA ALA A 45 15.11 2.52 -0.31
C ALA A 45 16.49 3.18 -0.06
N LEU A 46 16.51 4.42 0.44
CA LEU A 46 17.75 5.10 0.82
C LEU A 46 18.42 4.42 2.03
N TYR A 47 17.63 4.01 3.02
CA TYR A 47 18.13 3.31 4.20
C TYR A 47 18.71 1.93 3.83
N GLU A 48 17.99 1.14 3.03
CA GLU A 48 18.47 -0.15 2.52
C GLU A 48 19.77 -0.01 1.74
N ARG A 49 19.87 0.99 0.86
CA ARG A 49 21.10 1.26 0.12
C ARG A 49 22.27 1.64 1.03
N LYS A 50 22.01 2.40 2.10
CA LYS A 50 23.04 2.74 3.10
C LYS A 50 23.45 1.51 3.90
N ALA A 51 22.49 0.67 4.32
CA ALA A 51 22.77 -0.58 5.03
C ALA A 51 23.60 -1.57 4.19
N LEU A 52 23.40 -1.60 2.87
CA LEU A 52 24.23 -2.37 1.94
C LEU A 52 25.61 -1.75 1.68
N ALA A 53 25.74 -0.42 1.82
CA ALA A 53 26.98 0.31 1.58
C ALA A 53 27.88 0.41 2.83
N THR A 54 27.33 0.20 4.02
CA THR A 54 28.11 0.02 5.24
C THR A 54 28.71 -1.38 5.25
N PRO A 55 30.05 -1.53 5.27
CA PRO A 55 30.66 -2.81 5.61
C PRO A 55 30.14 -3.21 6.99
N TRP A 56 29.70 -4.45 7.17
CA TRP A 56 29.57 -5.01 8.51
C TRP A 56 30.97 -4.92 9.14
N THR A 57 31.17 -3.98 10.05
CA THR A 57 32.26 -4.09 11.00
C THR A 57 31.87 -5.25 11.90
N ASP A 58 32.48 -6.40 11.64
CA ASP A 58 32.53 -7.52 12.57
C ASP A 58 33.50 -7.10 13.68
N ASP A 59 33.07 -6.17 14.53
CA ASP A 59 33.75 -5.88 15.79
C ASP A 59 33.44 -7.03 16.74
N GLY A 60 34.16 -8.14 16.50
CA GLY A 60 34.26 -9.28 17.39
C GLY A 60 34.90 -8.90 18.73
N GLU A 61 34.18 -8.12 19.54
CA GLU A 61 34.42 -8.05 20.97
C GLU A 61 33.96 -9.37 21.59
N GLU A 62 34.86 -10.36 21.57
CA GLU A 62 34.88 -11.40 22.60
C GLU A 62 35.04 -10.71 23.96
N PHE A 63 34.03 -10.87 24.83
CA PHE A 63 34.10 -10.55 26.26
C PHE A 63 34.94 -11.58 27.02
#